data_AF-A0A0B2VUM2-F1
#
_entry.id   AF-A0A0B2VUM2-F1
#
_cell.length_a   1.000
_cell.length_b   1.000
_cell.length_c   1.000
_cell.angle_alpha   90.00
_cell.angle_beta   90.00
_cell.angle_gamma   90.00
#
_symmetry.space_group_name_H-M   'P 1'
#
loop_
_entity.id
_entity.type
_entity.pdbx_description
1 polymer ?
#
loop_
_entity_poly.entity_id
_entity_poly.type
_entity_poly.pdbx_seq_one_letter_code
_entity_poly.pdbx_strand_id
1 'polypeptide(L)'
;MLSCGGITQQFCVPEHIEMSMFTTEFLRHAGEHLRILDNDPPDIHFLPMGYMHLACTPEDAERMRNNWKLQVEKGARIAMLNHDELTAKFPFINFDDVILGTYGLENEGCIDAWQLLSAIREKNITLGVQYVKGEVEDNDPPDIHFLPMGYMHLACTPEDAERMRNNWKLQVEKGARIAMLNHDELTAKFPFINFDDVILGTYGLENEGCIDAWQLLSAIREKNITLGVQYVKGEVEGFLFERNHGMRELHGFEDDEVADEMKESHQRIRGVFVRPQMTDASARPIRTHFVVNAAGPWAGKIAEMAGIGKGKGLLAVKLPVEPRKRMVFMVYAPDVPPIDMPALVDPSGVYCLQEEAGNTFICGKLPTKEEDEKINHTNLEVDYDFFYERVWPILAKRVPAFKNIKIKNAWAGYEDVNTFDNSPIIGEHLLYTNMHIMCGFGNRGVQHALAAGRGFSERIFDGAYTSINMRKFDMRRLLKMEKLQETYG
;
A
#
# COMPACT_ATOMS: atom_id res chain seq x y z
N MET A 1 9.64 -23.60 -16.71
CA MET A 1 9.87 -24.41 -17.92
C MET A 1 11.38 -24.42 -18.14
N LEU A 2 12.03 -25.57 -18.11
CA LEU A 2 13.49 -25.66 -18.32
C LEU A 2 13.81 -25.44 -19.81
N SER A 3 14.97 -24.84 -20.10
CA SER A 3 15.48 -24.62 -21.45
C SER A 3 15.75 -25.95 -22.19
N CYS A 4 15.75 -25.92 -23.53
CA CYS A 4 15.89 -27.09 -24.43
C CYS A 4 17.27 -27.81 -24.39
N GLY A 5 18.11 -27.58 -23.37
CA GLY A 5 19.31 -28.39 -23.12
C GLY A 5 20.43 -28.33 -24.17
N GLY A 6 20.57 -27.23 -24.89
CA GLY A 6 21.59 -27.07 -25.94
C GLY A 6 22.99 -26.70 -25.41
N ILE A 7 24.04 -27.28 -25.99
CA ILE A 7 25.45 -27.06 -25.61
C ILE A 7 26.29 -26.77 -26.86
N THR A 8 26.95 -25.61 -26.86
CA THR A 8 27.80 -25.11 -27.97
C THR A 8 29.11 -24.59 -27.41
N GLN A 9 30.19 -24.61 -28.20
CA GLN A 9 31.50 -24.05 -27.83
C GLN A 9 31.77 -22.70 -28.50
N GLN A 10 30.83 -22.19 -29.30
CA GLN A 10 31.04 -21.06 -30.21
C GLN A 10 30.80 -19.70 -29.52
N PHE A 11 31.62 -19.39 -28.52
CA PHE A 11 31.58 -18.10 -27.81
C PHE A 11 32.70 -17.15 -28.24
N CYS A 12 32.59 -15.87 -27.88
CA CYS A 12 33.60 -14.84 -28.14
C CYS A 12 34.43 -14.45 -26.91
N VAL A 13 34.03 -14.90 -25.72
CA VAL A 13 34.74 -14.69 -24.46
C VAL A 13 35.52 -15.96 -24.11
N PRO A 14 36.85 -15.89 -23.90
CA PRO A 14 37.70 -17.06 -23.61
C PRO A 14 37.14 -17.96 -22.51
N GLU A 15 36.70 -17.36 -21.41
CA GLU A 15 36.20 -18.05 -20.22
C GLU A 15 34.91 -18.83 -20.52
N HIS A 16 34.06 -18.32 -21.43
CA HIS A 16 32.85 -19.04 -21.85
C HIS A 16 33.19 -20.29 -22.66
N ILE A 17 34.23 -20.24 -23.48
CA ILE A 17 34.69 -21.39 -24.28
C ILE A 17 35.23 -22.47 -23.33
N GLU A 18 36.08 -22.09 -22.37
CA GLU A 18 36.65 -23.01 -21.39
C GLU A 18 35.58 -23.65 -20.49
N MET A 19 34.63 -22.85 -19.98
CA MET A 19 33.50 -23.38 -19.21
C MET A 19 32.64 -24.35 -20.03
N SER A 20 32.39 -24.04 -21.30
CA SER A 20 31.61 -24.92 -22.18
C SER A 20 32.35 -26.21 -22.49
N MET A 21 33.65 -26.15 -22.78
CA MET A 21 34.49 -27.34 -23.02
C MET A 21 34.51 -28.26 -21.80
N PHE A 22 34.70 -27.71 -20.61
CA PHE A 22 34.63 -28.49 -19.37
C PHE A 22 33.25 -29.13 -19.20
N THR A 23 32.18 -28.35 -19.43
CA THR A 23 30.80 -28.83 -19.28
C THR A 23 30.52 -29.98 -20.25
N THR A 24 30.90 -29.87 -21.52
CA THR A 24 30.69 -30.97 -22.47
C THR A 24 31.48 -32.21 -22.06
N GLU A 25 32.73 -32.06 -21.63
CA GLU A 25 33.55 -33.19 -21.21
C GLU A 25 32.94 -33.92 -20.00
N PHE A 26 32.46 -33.15 -19.01
CA PHE A 26 31.71 -33.70 -17.88
C PHE A 26 30.46 -34.44 -18.33
N LEU A 27 29.69 -33.88 -19.26
CA LEU A 27 28.44 -34.48 -19.72
C LEU A 27 28.64 -35.75 -20.52
N ARG A 28 29.69 -35.82 -21.35
CA ARG A 28 30.08 -37.06 -22.05
C ARG A 28 30.42 -38.19 -21.10
N HIS A 29 30.96 -37.85 -19.93
CA HIS A 29 31.30 -38.79 -18.85
C HIS A 29 30.29 -38.74 -17.69
N ALA A 30 29.09 -38.18 -17.90
CA ALA A 30 28.08 -38.03 -16.85
C ALA A 30 27.68 -39.40 -16.26
N GLY A 31 27.66 -40.43 -17.10
CA GLY A 31 27.42 -41.80 -16.66
C GLY A 31 28.43 -42.29 -15.63
N GLU A 32 29.69 -41.86 -15.69
CA GLU A 32 30.71 -42.19 -14.69
C GLU A 32 30.63 -41.27 -13.46
N HIS A 33 30.48 -39.96 -13.70
CA HIS A 33 30.48 -38.96 -12.65
C HIS A 33 29.24 -39.02 -11.75
N LEU A 34 28.08 -39.30 -12.34
CA LEU A 34 26.78 -39.27 -11.66
C LEU A 34 26.25 -40.66 -11.29
N ARG A 35 27.00 -41.74 -11.55
CA ARG A 35 26.60 -43.10 -11.12
C ARG A 35 26.46 -43.18 -9.61
N ILE A 36 25.43 -43.87 -9.17
CA ILE A 36 25.12 -44.09 -7.75
C ILE A 36 25.32 -45.57 -7.44
N LEU A 37 26.24 -45.87 -6.52
CA LEU A 37 26.53 -47.24 -6.06
C LEU A 37 26.73 -48.20 -7.26
N ASP A 38 26.03 -49.35 -7.24
CA ASP A 38 26.03 -50.39 -8.28
C ASP A 38 24.88 -50.23 -9.28
N ASN A 39 24.21 -49.08 -9.33
CA ASN A 39 23.14 -48.84 -10.30
C ASN A 39 23.71 -48.58 -11.70
N ASP A 40 22.85 -48.79 -12.70
CA ASP A 40 23.15 -48.40 -14.08
C ASP A 40 23.47 -46.89 -14.17
N PRO A 41 24.43 -46.48 -15.02
CA PRO A 41 24.72 -45.08 -15.27
C PRO A 41 23.48 -44.30 -15.69
N PRO A 42 23.29 -43.05 -15.22
CA PRO A 42 22.19 -42.22 -15.69
C PRO A 42 22.35 -41.89 -17.17
N ASP A 43 21.30 -42.12 -17.96
CA ASP A 43 21.24 -41.72 -19.36
C ASP A 43 20.67 -40.30 -19.49
N ILE A 44 21.54 -39.34 -19.79
CA ILE A 44 21.17 -37.94 -20.02
C ILE A 44 20.74 -37.67 -21.47
N HIS A 45 20.65 -38.71 -22.29
CA HIS A 45 20.30 -38.66 -23.71
C HIS A 45 21.12 -37.61 -24.48
N PHE A 46 22.45 -37.63 -24.30
CA PHE A 46 23.34 -36.73 -25.04
C PHE A 46 23.30 -37.09 -26.53
N LEU A 47 22.81 -36.15 -27.35
CA LEU A 47 22.76 -36.27 -28.80
C LEU A 47 23.83 -35.35 -29.40
N PRO A 48 24.94 -35.90 -29.92
CA PRO A 48 25.99 -35.12 -30.53
C PRO A 48 25.46 -34.43 -31.80
N MET A 49 25.47 -33.11 -31.83
CA MET A 49 25.04 -32.31 -32.98
C MET A 49 25.81 -30.98 -33.00
N GLY A 50 26.40 -30.66 -34.15
CA GLY A 50 27.08 -29.37 -34.32
C GLY A 50 26.11 -28.21 -34.39
N TYR A 51 26.44 -27.11 -33.71
CA TYR A 51 25.79 -25.82 -33.89
C TYR A 51 26.33 -25.14 -35.14
N MET A 52 25.44 -24.50 -35.89
CA MET A 52 25.79 -23.69 -37.05
C MET A 52 25.50 -22.23 -36.77
N HIS A 53 26.49 -21.37 -36.97
CA HIS A 53 26.31 -19.92 -36.98
C HIS A 53 26.63 -19.38 -38.37
N LEU A 54 25.81 -18.46 -38.87
CA LEU A 54 25.90 -17.91 -40.22
C LEU A 54 26.17 -16.41 -40.16
N ALA A 55 27.02 -15.93 -41.05
CA ALA A 55 27.31 -14.51 -41.21
C ALA A 55 26.82 -14.04 -42.59
N CYS A 56 25.87 -13.11 -42.58
CA CYS A 56 25.26 -12.57 -43.80
C CYS A 56 25.85 -11.21 -44.20
N THR A 57 26.57 -10.53 -43.29
CA THR A 57 27.21 -9.23 -43.56
C THR A 57 28.74 -9.32 -43.50
N PRO A 58 29.48 -8.44 -44.22
CA PRO A 58 30.94 -8.43 -44.15
C PRO A 58 31.48 -8.20 -42.73
N GLU A 59 30.80 -7.38 -41.93
CA GLU A 59 31.15 -7.09 -40.54
C GLU A 59 30.97 -8.33 -39.66
N ASP A 60 29.84 -9.05 -39.80
CA ASP A 60 29.60 -10.30 -39.10
C ASP A 60 30.61 -11.38 -39.49
N ALA A 61 30.98 -11.43 -40.77
CA ALA A 61 31.96 -12.37 -41.28
C ALA A 61 33.35 -12.11 -40.68
N GLU A 62 33.76 -10.85 -40.54
CA GLU A 62 35.03 -10.48 -39.89
C GLU A 62 35.02 -10.83 -38.41
N ARG A 63 33.93 -10.48 -37.70
CA ARG A 63 33.73 -10.86 -36.28
C ARG A 63 33.76 -12.38 -36.09
N MET A 64 33.09 -13.13 -36.96
CA MET A 64 33.06 -14.59 -36.91
C MET A 64 34.45 -15.20 -37.16
N ARG A 65 35.27 -14.65 -38.07
CA ARG A 65 36.66 -15.10 -38.25
C ARG A 65 37.51 -14.90 -37.01
N ASN A 66 37.35 -13.76 -36.33
CA ASN A 66 38.09 -13.47 -35.09
C ASN A 66 37.67 -14.42 -33.96
N ASN A 67 36.36 -14.63 -33.80
CA ASN A 67 35.82 -15.58 -32.82
C ASN A 67 36.27 -17.01 -33.11
N TRP A 68 36.21 -17.45 -34.38
CA TRP A 68 36.64 -18.78 -34.80
C TRP A 68 38.11 -19.04 -34.47
N LYS A 69 39.00 -18.07 -34.74
CA LYS A 69 40.42 -18.19 -34.38
C LYS A 69 40.60 -18.40 -32.88
N LEU A 70 39.91 -17.61 -32.06
CA LEU A 70 39.97 -17.72 -30.59
C LEU A 70 39.44 -19.09 -30.13
N GLN A 71 38.34 -19.55 -30.70
CA GLN A 71 37.74 -20.85 -30.35
C GLN A 71 38.67 -22.01 -30.69
N VAL A 72 39.27 -22.00 -31.88
CA VAL A 72 40.24 -23.02 -32.29
C VAL A 72 41.53 -22.95 -31.46
N GLU A 73 42.01 -21.75 -31.13
CA GLU A 73 43.18 -21.55 -30.24
C GLU A 73 42.93 -22.16 -28.85
N LYS A 74 41.71 -22.03 -28.33
CA LYS A 74 41.29 -22.63 -27.05
C LYS A 74 41.00 -24.12 -27.12
N GLY A 75 41.06 -24.72 -28.31
CA GLY A 75 40.93 -26.16 -28.52
C GLY A 75 39.52 -26.63 -28.93
N ALA A 76 38.58 -25.71 -29.19
CA ALA A 76 37.28 -26.06 -29.71
C ALA A 76 37.39 -26.57 -31.16
N ARG A 77 36.63 -27.62 -31.49
CA ARG A 77 36.67 -28.27 -32.81
C ARG A 77 35.59 -27.70 -33.72
N ILE A 78 35.88 -26.56 -34.34
CA ILE A 78 34.90 -25.84 -35.17
C ILE A 78 35.46 -25.66 -36.58
N ALA A 79 34.67 -26.02 -37.58
CA ALA A 79 34.97 -25.72 -38.98
C ALA A 79 34.45 -24.34 -39.35
N MET A 80 35.26 -23.55 -40.04
CA MET A 80 34.78 -22.38 -40.79
C MET A 80 34.55 -22.83 -42.23
N LEU A 81 33.35 -22.57 -42.75
CA LEU A 81 32.91 -23.01 -44.07
C LEU A 81 32.54 -21.79 -44.90
N ASN A 82 33.03 -21.74 -46.14
CA ASN A 82 32.59 -20.75 -47.12
C ASN A 82 31.24 -21.15 -47.74
N HIS A 83 30.66 -20.25 -48.54
CA HIS A 83 29.38 -20.48 -49.20
C HIS A 83 29.31 -21.80 -49.99
N ASP A 84 30.32 -22.10 -50.83
CA ASP A 84 30.33 -23.31 -51.66
C ASP A 84 30.42 -24.58 -50.78
N GLU A 85 31.22 -24.54 -49.71
CA GLU A 85 31.37 -25.63 -48.75
C GLU A 85 30.10 -25.88 -47.94
N LEU A 86 29.38 -24.82 -47.55
CA LEU A 86 28.08 -24.91 -46.86
C LEU A 86 27.04 -25.56 -47.77
N THR A 87 26.92 -25.09 -49.01
CA THR A 87 25.97 -25.61 -50.01
C THR A 87 26.28 -27.07 -50.35
N ALA A 88 27.54 -27.44 -50.48
CA ALA A 88 27.94 -28.82 -50.74
C ALA A 88 27.64 -29.75 -49.55
N LYS A 89 27.85 -29.29 -48.32
CA LYS A 89 27.67 -30.10 -47.10
C LYS A 89 26.22 -30.19 -46.64
N PHE A 90 25.44 -29.13 -46.86
CA PHE A 90 24.04 -29.02 -46.44
C PHE A 90 23.15 -28.58 -47.62
N PRO A 91 23.00 -29.43 -48.67
CA PRO A 91 22.30 -29.06 -49.91
C PRO A 91 20.79 -28.78 -49.74
N PHE A 92 20.26 -29.02 -48.54
CA PHE A 92 18.86 -28.79 -48.17
C PHE A 92 18.62 -27.43 -47.49
N ILE A 93 19.66 -26.62 -47.27
CA ILE A 93 19.58 -25.27 -46.68
C ILE A 93 19.90 -24.24 -47.77
N ASN A 94 19.15 -23.13 -47.80
CA ASN A 94 19.48 -22.00 -48.68
C ASN A 94 20.55 -21.11 -48.02
N PHE A 95 21.65 -20.84 -48.72
CA PHE A 95 22.77 -20.01 -48.29
C PHE A 95 23.00 -18.78 -49.19
N ASP A 96 22.05 -18.41 -50.06
CA ASP A 96 22.19 -17.32 -51.05
C ASP A 96 22.60 -15.97 -50.42
N ASP A 97 22.17 -15.71 -49.19
CA ASP A 97 22.44 -14.50 -48.41
C ASP A 97 23.59 -14.66 -47.40
N VAL A 98 24.29 -15.79 -47.42
CA VAL A 98 25.35 -16.13 -46.46
C VAL A 98 26.73 -15.99 -47.08
N ILE A 99 27.60 -15.26 -46.40
CA ILE A 99 29.00 -15.05 -46.79
C ILE A 99 29.88 -16.21 -46.31
N LEU A 100 29.73 -16.60 -45.04
CA LEU A 100 30.42 -17.74 -44.43
C LEU A 100 29.66 -18.23 -43.20
N GLY A 101 29.98 -19.44 -42.74
CA GLY A 101 29.45 -20.00 -41.51
C GLY A 101 30.50 -20.72 -40.68
N THR A 102 30.16 -20.98 -39.44
CA THR A 102 30.91 -21.85 -38.53
C THR A 102 30.04 -23.03 -38.15
N TYR A 103 30.65 -24.22 -38.03
CA TYR A 103 29.96 -25.46 -37.70
C TYR A 103 30.78 -26.27 -36.70
N GLY A 104 30.20 -26.58 -35.54
CA GLY A 104 30.84 -27.43 -34.54
C GLY A 104 30.98 -28.86 -35.03
N LEU A 105 32.18 -29.42 -34.90
CA LEU A 105 32.50 -30.77 -35.37
C LEU A 105 32.43 -31.80 -34.23
N GLU A 106 32.85 -31.39 -33.04
CA GLU A 106 32.89 -32.26 -31.86
C GLU A 106 32.43 -31.48 -30.63
N ASN A 107 31.98 -32.21 -29.60
CA ASN A 107 31.69 -31.66 -28.27
C ASN A 107 30.62 -30.55 -28.25
N GLU A 108 29.63 -30.69 -29.14
CA GLU A 108 28.40 -29.91 -29.18
C GLU A 108 27.20 -30.85 -29.31
N GLY A 109 26.02 -30.41 -28.86
CA GLY A 109 24.82 -31.22 -28.95
C GLY A 109 23.68 -30.75 -28.05
N CYS A 110 22.72 -31.64 -27.82
CA CYS A 110 21.65 -31.43 -26.86
C CYS A 110 21.55 -32.57 -25.84
N ILE A 111 20.95 -32.26 -24.69
CA ILE A 111 20.72 -33.17 -23.58
C ILE A 111 19.29 -33.07 -23.06
N ASP A 112 18.83 -34.10 -22.36
CA ASP A 112 17.65 -34.00 -21.52
C ASP A 112 18.01 -33.27 -20.20
N ALA A 113 17.63 -32.00 -20.11
CA ALA A 113 17.92 -31.16 -18.94
C ALA A 113 17.23 -31.67 -17.66
N TRP A 114 16.09 -32.34 -17.78
CA TRP A 114 15.39 -32.91 -16.62
C TRP A 114 16.11 -34.16 -16.10
N GLN A 115 16.57 -35.04 -17.01
CA GLN A 115 17.33 -36.22 -16.61
C GLN A 115 18.67 -35.85 -15.99
N LEU A 116 19.39 -34.86 -16.55
CA LEU A 116 20.63 -34.37 -15.96
C LEU A 116 20.41 -33.82 -14.54
N LEU A 117 19.40 -32.96 -14.37
CA LEU A 117 19.10 -32.36 -13.06
C LEU A 117 18.71 -33.43 -12.04
N SER A 118 17.93 -34.42 -12.47
CA SER A 118 17.53 -35.55 -11.63
C SER A 118 18.75 -36.39 -11.23
N ALA A 119 19.64 -36.71 -12.16
CA ALA A 119 20.87 -37.47 -11.88
C ALA A 119 21.81 -36.74 -10.91
N ILE A 120 22.00 -35.42 -11.09
CA ILE A 120 22.80 -34.60 -10.16
C ILE A 120 22.17 -34.60 -8.76
N ARG A 121 20.85 -34.43 -8.67
CA ARG A 121 20.12 -34.44 -7.40
C ARG A 121 20.29 -35.76 -6.65
N GLU A 122 20.05 -36.88 -7.32
CA GLU A 122 20.16 -38.21 -6.71
C GLU A 122 21.61 -38.49 -6.27
N LYS A 123 22.60 -38.10 -7.09
CA LYS A 123 24.02 -38.22 -6.73
C LYS A 123 24.34 -37.40 -5.48
N ASN A 124 23.88 -36.16 -5.38
CA ASN A 124 24.08 -35.31 -4.21
C ASN A 124 23.47 -35.90 -2.94
N ILE A 125 22.27 -36.48 -3.02
CA ILE A 125 21.63 -37.17 -1.89
C ILE A 125 22.54 -38.30 -1.38
N THR A 126 23.13 -39.09 -2.29
CA THR A 126 24.03 -40.19 -1.89
C THR A 126 25.35 -39.71 -1.27
N LEU A 127 25.77 -38.48 -1.58
CA LEU A 127 26.92 -37.82 -0.97
C LEU A 127 26.58 -37.14 0.37
N GLY A 128 25.35 -37.30 0.88
CA GLY A 128 24.92 -36.77 2.17
C GLY A 128 24.28 -35.38 2.11
N VAL A 129 24.01 -34.84 0.92
CA VAL A 129 23.29 -33.55 0.77
C VAL A 129 21.81 -33.75 1.15
N GLN A 130 21.34 -32.95 2.11
CA GLN A 130 19.94 -32.93 2.49
C GLN A 130 19.16 -31.95 1.60
N TYR A 131 18.14 -32.44 0.89
CA TYR A 131 17.23 -31.60 0.13
C TYR A 131 16.03 -31.22 0.98
N VAL A 132 15.90 -29.94 1.31
CA VAL A 132 14.70 -29.37 1.94
C VAL A 132 13.86 -28.73 0.86
N LYS A 133 12.60 -29.19 0.72
CA LYS A 133 11.60 -28.53 -0.12
C LYS A 133 10.83 -27.54 0.74
N GLY A 134 11.08 -26.25 0.53
CA GLY A 134 10.35 -25.16 1.18
C GLY A 134 10.16 -24.00 0.21
N GLU A 135 9.16 -23.18 0.46
CA GLU A 135 9.06 -21.84 -0.14
C GLU A 135 9.91 -20.89 0.71
N VAL A 136 10.70 -20.05 0.06
CA VAL A 136 11.41 -18.96 0.75
C VAL A 136 10.36 -17.87 0.98
N GLU A 137 9.90 -17.72 2.21
CA GLU A 137 9.15 -16.53 2.63
C GLU A 137 10.18 -15.43 2.87
N ASP A 138 10.22 -14.43 1.98
CA ASP A 138 11.04 -13.24 2.18
C ASP A 138 10.51 -12.46 3.40
N ASN A 139 11.38 -12.19 4.37
CA ASN A 139 11.12 -11.25 5.48
C ASN A 139 11.24 -9.79 5.01
N ASP A 140 10.78 -9.50 3.79
CA ASP A 140 10.74 -8.13 3.31
C ASP A 140 9.80 -7.30 4.18
N PRO A 141 10.15 -6.03 4.46
CA PRO A 141 9.21 -5.13 5.10
C PRO A 141 7.92 -5.11 4.27
N PRO A 142 6.74 -5.09 4.93
CA PRO A 142 5.46 -5.15 4.23
C PRO A 142 5.38 -4.01 3.21
N ASP A 143 5.16 -4.36 1.94
CA ASP A 143 4.97 -3.37 0.89
C ASP A 143 3.60 -2.71 1.07
N ILE A 144 3.62 -1.45 1.50
CA ILE A 144 2.42 -0.63 1.65
C ILE A 144 1.97 0.00 0.33
N HIS A 145 2.61 -0.38 -0.79
CA HIS A 145 2.34 0.12 -2.13
C HIS A 145 2.31 1.66 -2.17
N PHE A 146 3.35 2.28 -1.62
CA PHE A 146 3.44 3.74 -1.61
C PHE A 146 3.61 4.26 -3.04
N LEU A 147 2.58 4.94 -3.54
CA LEU A 147 2.59 5.62 -4.83
C LEU A 147 2.89 7.11 -4.59
N PRO A 148 4.13 7.58 -4.84
CA PRO A 148 4.47 8.98 -4.65
C PRO A 148 3.73 9.85 -5.67
N MET A 149 2.96 10.82 -5.16
CA MET A 149 2.16 11.73 -5.97
C MET A 149 1.91 13.02 -5.18
N GLY A 150 2.25 14.16 -5.77
CA GLY A 150 2.00 15.47 -5.15
C GLY A 150 0.51 15.79 -5.15
N TYR A 151 -0.01 16.22 -4.00
CA TYR A 151 -1.36 16.76 -3.88
C TYR A 151 -1.41 18.17 -4.46
N MET A 152 -2.40 18.40 -5.31
CA MET A 152 -2.70 19.69 -5.89
C MET A 152 -4.00 20.23 -5.31
N HIS A 153 -3.90 21.31 -4.56
CA HIS A 153 -5.08 22.04 -4.10
C HIS A 153 -5.21 23.35 -4.87
N LEU A 154 -6.44 23.69 -5.29
CA LEU A 154 -6.71 24.87 -6.10
C LEU A 154 -7.46 25.95 -5.30
N ALA A 155 -7.40 27.19 -5.77
CA ALA A 155 -8.23 28.29 -5.28
C ALA A 155 -8.81 29.07 -6.46
N CYS A 156 -10.14 29.16 -6.51
CA CYS A 156 -10.86 29.86 -7.58
C CYS A 156 -11.38 31.24 -7.15
N THR A 157 -11.43 31.53 -5.84
CA THR A 157 -11.89 32.81 -5.30
C THR A 157 -10.76 33.59 -4.64
N PRO A 158 -10.80 34.94 -4.60
CA PRO A 158 -9.79 35.74 -3.91
C PRO A 158 -9.63 35.39 -2.43
N GLU A 159 -10.74 35.06 -1.76
CA GLU A 159 -10.77 34.64 -0.37
C GLU A 159 -10.06 33.30 -0.15
N ASP A 160 -10.35 32.30 -0.99
CA ASP A 160 -9.67 31.00 -0.93
C ASP A 160 -8.19 31.13 -1.25
N ALA A 161 -7.83 32.01 -2.19
CA ALA A 161 -6.43 32.28 -2.53
C ALA A 161 -5.67 32.93 -1.36
N GLU A 162 -6.30 33.84 -0.61
CA GLU A 162 -5.72 34.41 0.61
C GLU A 162 -5.57 33.37 1.71
N ARG A 163 -6.61 32.57 1.95
CA ARG A 163 -6.56 31.44 2.90
C ARG A 163 -5.43 30.48 2.53
N MET A 164 -5.34 30.05 1.27
CA MET A 164 -4.29 29.13 0.81
C MET A 164 -2.89 29.73 1.01
N ARG A 165 -2.68 31.03 0.71
CA ARG A 165 -1.39 31.70 0.97
C ARG A 165 -0.99 31.67 2.44
N ASN A 166 -1.94 31.88 3.35
CA ASN A 166 -1.68 31.85 4.78
C ASN A 166 -1.33 30.44 5.26
N ASN A 167 -2.03 29.41 4.78
CA ASN A 167 -1.74 28.01 5.12
C ASN A 167 -0.42 27.54 4.52
N TRP A 168 -0.12 27.89 3.28
CA TRP A 168 1.16 27.57 2.64
C TRP A 168 2.35 28.13 3.43
N LYS A 169 2.28 29.39 3.89
CA LYS A 169 3.31 29.98 4.74
C LYS A 169 3.54 29.16 6.01
N LEU A 170 2.46 28.77 6.69
CA LEU A 170 2.53 27.94 7.90
C LEU A 170 3.12 26.56 7.59
N GLN A 171 2.69 25.91 6.51
CA GLN A 171 3.16 24.59 6.10
C GLN A 171 4.67 24.60 5.80
N VAL A 172 5.14 25.59 5.03
CA VAL A 172 6.57 25.77 4.72
C VAL A 172 7.37 26.11 5.97
N GLU A 173 6.85 26.94 6.87
CA GLU A 173 7.48 27.21 8.18
C GLU A 173 7.63 25.93 9.02
N LYS A 174 6.67 25.01 8.92
CA LYS A 174 6.73 23.68 9.56
C LYS A 174 7.56 22.65 8.79
N GLY A 175 8.19 23.04 7.69
CA GLY A 175 9.13 22.22 6.92
C GLY A 175 8.50 21.42 5.78
N ALA A 176 7.22 21.63 5.46
CA ALA A 176 6.60 20.98 4.30
C ALA A 176 7.18 21.51 2.99
N ARG A 177 7.40 20.61 2.02
CA ARG A 177 7.92 20.94 0.69
C ARG A 177 6.76 21.12 -0.29
N ILE A 178 6.17 22.31 -0.26
CA ILE A 178 4.99 22.65 -1.07
C ILE A 178 5.32 23.86 -1.94
N ALA A 179 5.07 23.75 -3.25
CA ALA A 179 5.13 24.88 -4.17
C ALA A 179 3.80 25.63 -4.18
N MET A 180 3.87 26.95 -4.21
CA MET A 180 2.74 27.82 -4.57
C MET A 180 2.90 28.17 -6.05
N LEU A 181 1.89 27.90 -6.86
CA LEU A 181 1.91 28.09 -8.30
C LEU A 181 0.79 29.04 -8.71
N ASN A 182 1.13 30.03 -9.53
CA ASN A 182 0.13 30.89 -10.17
C ASN A 182 -0.51 30.20 -11.39
N HIS A 183 -1.52 30.84 -11.99
CA HIS A 183 -2.22 30.32 -13.17
C HIS A 183 -1.29 29.92 -14.32
N ASP A 184 -0.32 30.77 -14.68
CA ASP A 184 0.58 30.53 -15.81
C ASP A 184 1.52 29.35 -15.52
N GLU A 185 2.03 29.27 -14.29
CA GLU A 185 2.89 28.17 -13.83
C GLU A 185 2.14 26.84 -13.79
N LEU A 186 0.89 26.84 -13.32
CA LEU A 186 0.01 25.67 -13.33
C LEU A 186 -0.25 25.19 -14.75
N THR A 187 -0.63 26.09 -15.65
CA THR A 187 -0.90 25.76 -17.06
C THR A 187 0.34 25.26 -17.78
N ALA A 188 1.51 25.85 -17.52
CA ALA A 188 2.77 25.39 -18.08
C ALA A 188 3.15 23.99 -17.59
N LYS A 189 2.91 23.69 -16.30
CA LYS A 189 3.29 22.42 -15.68
C LYS A 189 2.30 21.29 -15.98
N PHE A 190 1.00 21.61 -16.05
CA PHE A 190 -0.08 20.64 -16.26
C PHE A 190 -0.99 21.08 -17.41
N PRO A 191 -0.51 21.08 -18.66
CA PRO A 191 -1.23 21.64 -19.81
C PRO A 191 -2.53 20.91 -20.17
N PHE A 192 -2.74 19.73 -19.61
CA PHE A 192 -3.95 18.92 -19.80
C PHE A 192 -5.06 19.23 -18.77
N ILE A 193 -4.77 20.08 -17.78
CA ILE A 193 -5.73 20.54 -16.76
C ILE A 193 -6.17 21.97 -17.13
N ASN A 194 -7.47 22.22 -17.09
CA ASN A 194 -8.06 23.54 -17.26
C ASN A 194 -7.93 24.35 -15.96
N PHE A 195 -7.27 25.51 -16.01
CA PHE A 195 -7.11 26.43 -14.90
C PHE A 195 -7.78 27.80 -15.12
N ASP A 196 -8.66 27.95 -16.12
CA ASP A 196 -9.25 29.24 -16.51
C ASP A 196 -9.92 30.00 -15.36
N ASP A 197 -10.54 29.28 -14.42
CA ASP A 197 -11.21 29.82 -13.24
C ASP A 197 -10.35 29.77 -11.96
N VAL A 198 -9.07 29.39 -12.07
CA VAL A 198 -8.14 29.21 -10.95
C VAL A 198 -7.23 30.43 -10.84
N ILE A 199 -7.15 30.98 -9.63
CA ILE A 199 -6.27 32.11 -9.31
C ILE A 199 -4.86 31.60 -8.98
N LEU A 200 -4.78 30.55 -8.14
CA LEU A 200 -3.53 29.89 -7.76
C LEU A 200 -3.80 28.48 -7.25
N GLY A 201 -2.72 27.71 -7.09
CA GLY A 201 -2.76 26.38 -6.48
C GLY A 201 -1.51 26.10 -5.66
N THR A 202 -1.61 25.12 -4.76
CA THR A 202 -0.46 24.52 -4.09
C THR A 202 -0.22 23.13 -4.65
N TYR A 203 1.05 22.73 -4.71
CA TYR A 203 1.46 21.43 -5.19
C TYR A 203 2.57 20.86 -4.31
N GLY A 204 2.34 19.70 -3.70
CA GLY A 204 3.35 19.00 -2.92
C GLY A 204 4.49 18.47 -3.78
N LEU A 205 5.72 18.59 -3.28
CA LEU A 205 6.94 18.24 -4.02
C LEU A 205 7.59 16.94 -3.54
N GLU A 206 7.40 16.59 -2.26
CA GLU A 206 8.05 15.45 -1.62
C GLU A 206 7.16 14.87 -0.52
N ASN A 207 7.33 13.58 -0.21
CA ASN A 207 6.68 12.88 0.91
C ASN A 207 5.14 12.91 0.91
N GLU A 208 4.55 12.97 -0.29
CA GLU A 208 3.10 12.88 -0.50
C GLU A 208 2.78 11.75 -1.48
N GLY A 209 1.61 11.15 -1.32
CA GLY A 209 1.18 10.05 -2.16
C GLY A 209 0.04 9.25 -1.56
N CYS A 210 -0.21 8.10 -2.18
CA CYS A 210 -1.22 7.14 -1.72
C CYS A 210 -0.52 5.89 -1.16
N ILE A 211 -1.17 5.23 -0.20
CA ILE A 211 -0.72 3.96 0.37
C ILE A 211 -1.89 2.99 0.41
N ASP A 212 -1.58 1.69 0.39
CA ASP A 212 -2.52 0.66 0.80
C ASP A 212 -2.66 0.67 2.33
N ALA A 213 -3.74 1.28 2.81
CA ALA A 213 -4.05 1.36 4.22
C ALA A 213 -4.35 0.00 4.86
N TRP A 214 -4.82 -0.99 4.08
CA TRP A 214 -5.09 -2.34 4.57
C TRP A 214 -3.79 -3.10 4.82
N GLN A 215 -2.82 -2.99 3.91
CA GLN A 215 -1.48 -3.56 4.12
C GLN A 215 -0.78 -2.94 5.32
N LEU A 216 -0.82 -1.60 5.44
CA LEU A 216 -0.28 -0.92 6.62
C LEU A 216 -0.94 -1.40 7.92
N LEU A 217 -2.27 -1.52 7.95
CA LEU A 217 -3.00 -2.01 9.12
C LEU A 217 -2.65 -3.46 9.46
N SER A 218 -2.55 -4.33 8.45
CA SER A 218 -2.22 -5.74 8.61
C SER A 218 -0.81 -5.91 9.18
N ALA A 219 0.17 -5.17 8.63
CA ALA A 219 1.53 -5.11 9.12
C ALA A 219 1.62 -4.68 10.59
N ILE A 220 0.93 -3.59 10.96
CA ILE A 220 0.90 -3.11 12.36
C ILE A 220 0.29 -4.17 13.28
N ARG A 221 -0.80 -4.80 12.85
CA ARG A 221 -1.48 -5.84 13.62
C ARG A 221 -0.58 -7.05 13.85
N GLU A 222 0.07 -7.56 12.81
CA GLU A 222 1.00 -8.69 12.91
C GLU A 222 2.16 -8.36 13.84
N LYS A 223 2.75 -7.17 13.67
CA LYS A 223 3.82 -6.71 14.56
C LYS A 223 3.36 -6.66 16.01
N ASN A 224 2.18 -6.09 16.28
CA ASN A 224 1.60 -6.04 17.62
C ASN A 224 1.40 -7.44 18.23
N ILE A 225 0.96 -8.41 17.44
CA ILE A 225 0.83 -9.81 17.89
C ILE A 225 2.20 -10.36 18.31
N THR A 226 3.26 -10.11 17.53
CA THR A 226 4.62 -10.55 17.91
C THR A 226 5.13 -9.90 19.20
N LEU A 227 4.61 -8.71 19.54
CA LEU A 227 4.92 -7.99 20.78
C LEU A 227 4.00 -8.38 21.94
N GLY A 228 3.10 -9.35 21.76
CA GLY A 228 2.24 -9.90 22.80
C GLY A 228 0.85 -9.25 22.90
N VAL A 229 0.45 -8.42 21.95
CA VAL A 229 -0.91 -7.84 21.92
C VAL A 229 -1.94 -8.92 21.59
N GLN A 230 -2.94 -9.05 22.44
CA GLN A 230 -4.07 -9.97 22.24
C GLN A 230 -5.21 -9.28 21.49
N TYR A 231 -5.60 -9.83 20.34
CA TYR A 231 -6.74 -9.35 19.57
C TYR A 231 -7.98 -10.20 19.85
N VAL A 232 -9.06 -9.55 20.27
CA VAL A 232 -10.37 -10.18 20.47
C VAL A 232 -11.33 -9.65 19.41
N LYS A 233 -11.91 -10.56 18.62
CA LYS A 233 -12.91 -10.21 17.61
C LYS A 233 -14.32 -10.34 18.20
N GLY A 234 -15.00 -9.22 18.37
CA GLY A 234 -16.35 -9.18 18.94
C GLY A 234 -16.94 -7.77 18.96
N GLU A 235 -18.18 -7.67 19.41
CA GLU A 235 -18.90 -6.40 19.58
C GLU A 235 -18.93 -6.00 21.06
N VAL A 236 -18.64 -4.73 21.34
CA VAL A 236 -18.80 -4.17 22.68
C VAL A 236 -20.29 -3.87 22.91
N GLU A 237 -20.86 -4.42 23.97
CA GLU A 237 -22.27 -4.23 24.33
C GLU A 237 -22.47 -3.36 25.59
N GLY A 238 -21.39 -3.11 26.35
CA GLY A 238 -21.47 -2.28 27.55
C GLY A 238 -20.20 -2.31 28.40
N PHE A 239 -20.26 -1.63 29.54
CA PHE A 239 -19.16 -1.52 30.48
C PHE A 239 -19.53 -2.07 31.86
N LEU A 240 -18.53 -2.64 32.54
CA LEU A 240 -18.59 -2.97 33.94
C LEU A 240 -18.02 -1.82 34.76
N PHE A 241 -18.79 -1.37 35.75
CA PHE A 241 -18.37 -0.31 36.65
C PHE A 241 -18.08 -0.86 38.04
N GLU A 242 -17.11 -0.25 38.73
CA GLU A 242 -16.83 -0.46 40.14
C GLU A 242 -16.88 0.87 40.87
N ARG A 243 -17.40 0.84 42.10
CA ARG A 243 -17.41 2.01 42.98
C ARG A 243 -16.00 2.28 43.49
N ASN A 244 -15.57 3.53 43.42
CA ASN A 244 -14.32 3.95 44.02
C ASN A 244 -14.50 4.08 45.55
N HIS A 245 -14.13 3.04 46.31
CA HIS A 245 -14.27 3.01 47.78
C HIS A 245 -13.29 3.92 48.56
N GLY A 246 -12.44 4.69 47.86
CA GLY A 246 -11.36 5.49 48.46
C GLY A 246 -11.70 6.93 48.87
N MET A 247 -12.92 7.43 48.63
CA MET A 247 -13.36 8.76 49.06
C MET A 247 -14.55 8.65 50.01
N ARG A 248 -14.51 9.37 51.14
CA ARG A 248 -15.54 9.35 52.20
C ARG A 248 -16.91 9.71 51.62
N GLU A 249 -17.91 8.87 51.87
CA GLU A 249 -19.32 9.23 51.69
C GLU A 249 -19.60 10.47 52.55
N LEU A 250 -19.86 11.61 51.91
CA LEU A 250 -20.40 12.80 52.58
C LEU A 250 -21.87 12.52 52.88
N HIS A 251 -22.14 11.89 54.02
CA HIS A 251 -23.50 11.78 54.55
C HIS A 251 -23.98 13.17 54.97
N GLY A 252 -24.67 13.89 54.08
CA GLY A 252 -25.20 15.22 54.39
C GLY A 252 -26.10 15.87 53.35
N PHE A 253 -26.48 15.17 52.27
CA PHE A 253 -27.42 15.71 51.29
C PHE A 253 -28.81 15.10 51.54
N GLU A 254 -29.80 15.96 51.80
CA GLU A 254 -31.21 15.59 52.03
C GLU A 254 -31.96 15.26 50.71
N ASP A 255 -31.28 15.31 49.56
CA ASP A 255 -31.88 15.19 48.23
C ASP A 255 -31.34 13.95 47.50
N ASP A 256 -32.21 12.95 47.29
CA ASP A 256 -31.86 11.64 46.71
C ASP A 256 -31.27 11.78 45.28
N GLU A 257 -31.67 12.81 44.53
CA GLU A 257 -31.12 13.08 43.18
C GLU A 257 -29.64 13.49 43.21
N VAL A 258 -29.23 14.27 44.22
CA VAL A 258 -27.83 14.71 44.39
C VAL A 258 -26.97 13.54 44.87
N ALA A 259 -27.53 12.67 45.72
CA ALA A 259 -26.87 11.45 46.16
C ALA A 259 -26.64 10.46 45.01
N ASP A 260 -27.60 10.31 44.08
CA ASP A 260 -27.45 9.48 42.89
C ASP A 260 -26.48 10.08 41.86
N GLU A 261 -26.47 11.40 41.69
CA GLU A 261 -25.49 12.12 40.86
C GLU A 261 -24.05 11.96 41.39
N MET A 262 -23.89 11.94 42.73
CA MET A 262 -22.61 11.58 43.36
C MET A 262 -22.27 10.09 43.19
N LYS A 263 -23.23 9.17 43.15
CA LYS A 263 -22.96 7.75 42.91
C LYS A 263 -22.50 7.44 41.47
N GLU A 264 -22.98 8.17 40.48
CA GLU A 264 -22.58 8.02 39.07
C GLU A 264 -21.20 8.65 38.79
N SER A 265 -20.87 9.76 39.46
CA SER A 265 -19.60 10.48 39.26
C SER A 265 -18.35 9.78 39.81
N HIS A 266 -18.52 8.76 40.66
CA HIS A 266 -17.41 8.03 41.30
C HIS A 266 -17.26 6.60 40.79
N GLN A 267 -17.66 6.35 39.55
CA GLN A 267 -17.53 5.04 38.92
C GLN A 267 -16.25 4.93 38.09
N ARG A 268 -15.55 3.82 38.27
CA ARG A 268 -14.40 3.45 37.45
C ARG A 268 -14.79 2.28 36.55
N ILE A 269 -14.37 2.30 35.29
CA ILE A 269 -14.56 1.16 34.40
C ILE A 269 -13.63 0.03 34.84
N ARG A 270 -14.21 -1.12 35.19
CA ARG A 270 -13.49 -2.35 35.60
C ARG A 270 -13.43 -3.39 34.49
N GLY A 271 -14.26 -3.25 33.46
CA GLY A 271 -14.33 -4.20 32.37
C GLY A 271 -15.23 -3.73 31.22
N VAL A 272 -15.16 -4.48 30.13
CA VAL A 272 -15.97 -4.26 28.93
C VAL A 272 -16.70 -5.57 28.62
N PHE A 273 -18.00 -5.49 28.36
CA PHE A 273 -18.77 -6.64 27.86
C PHE A 273 -18.55 -6.77 26.36
N VAL A 274 -17.98 -7.90 25.95
CA VAL A 274 -17.69 -8.20 24.55
C VAL A 274 -18.44 -9.46 24.14
N ARG A 275 -19.28 -9.34 23.12
CA ARG A 275 -19.93 -10.46 22.45
C ARG A 275 -19.02 -11.01 21.35
N PRO A 276 -18.50 -12.23 21.47
CA PRO A 276 -17.66 -12.83 20.43
C PRO A 276 -18.42 -13.00 19.11
N GLN A 277 -17.72 -12.90 17.98
CA GLN A 277 -18.29 -13.16 16.66
C GLN A 277 -18.39 -14.68 16.40
N MET A 278 -19.28 -15.37 17.13
CA MET A 278 -19.66 -16.77 16.92
C MET A 278 -21.19 -16.88 17.07
N THR A 279 -21.81 -17.84 16.39
CA THR A 279 -23.26 -18.11 16.52
C THR A 279 -23.63 -18.38 17.99
N ASP A 280 -24.68 -17.73 18.48
CA ASP A 280 -25.26 -17.88 19.83
C ASP A 280 -24.33 -17.57 21.02
N ALA A 281 -23.24 -16.83 20.83
CA ALA A 281 -22.38 -16.41 21.92
C ALA A 281 -22.98 -15.25 22.73
N SER A 282 -23.05 -15.40 24.06
CA SER A 282 -23.39 -14.31 24.98
C SER A 282 -22.21 -13.37 25.19
N ALA A 283 -22.48 -12.10 25.49
CA ALA A 283 -21.43 -11.17 25.91
C ALA A 283 -20.70 -11.67 27.16
N ARG A 284 -19.38 -11.52 27.17
CA ARG A 284 -18.50 -11.89 28.28
C ARG A 284 -17.70 -10.68 28.74
N PRO A 285 -17.48 -10.54 30.06
CA PRO A 285 -16.68 -9.44 30.56
C PRO A 285 -15.20 -9.68 30.35
N ILE A 286 -14.51 -8.70 29.76
CA ILE A 286 -13.06 -8.59 29.74
C ILE A 286 -12.68 -7.54 30.78
N ARG A 287 -11.97 -7.95 31.83
CA ARG A 287 -11.52 -7.03 32.88
C ARG A 287 -10.43 -6.12 32.34
N THR A 288 -10.52 -4.84 32.65
CA THR A 288 -9.53 -3.84 32.25
C THR A 288 -9.39 -2.75 33.31
N HIS A 289 -8.21 -2.15 33.34
CA HIS A 289 -7.91 -1.00 34.19
C HIS A 289 -7.85 0.30 33.41
N PHE A 290 -7.78 0.22 32.07
CA PHE A 290 -7.53 1.33 31.15
C PHE A 290 -8.27 1.06 29.83
N VAL A 291 -9.00 2.05 29.32
CA VAL A 291 -9.79 1.95 28.09
C VAL A 291 -9.48 3.10 27.16
N VAL A 292 -9.34 2.80 25.87
CA VAL A 292 -9.26 3.78 24.79
C VAL A 292 -10.40 3.53 23.83
N ASN A 293 -11.29 4.50 23.66
CA ASN A 293 -12.32 4.50 22.64
C ASN A 293 -11.72 4.98 21.32
N ALA A 294 -11.28 4.02 20.50
CA ALA A 294 -10.82 4.22 19.13
C ALA A 294 -11.78 3.56 18.13
N ALA A 295 -13.09 3.54 18.43
CA ALA A 295 -14.10 2.81 17.66
C ALA A 295 -14.58 3.54 16.40
N GLY A 296 -13.75 4.43 15.83
CA GLY A 296 -14.03 5.16 14.59
C GLY A 296 -15.48 5.68 14.52
N PRO A 297 -16.25 5.35 13.47
CA PRO A 297 -17.61 5.86 13.27
C PRO A 297 -18.57 5.52 14.41
N TRP A 298 -18.27 4.49 15.19
CA TRP A 298 -19.09 4.03 16.31
C TRP A 298 -18.65 4.60 17.66
N ALA A 299 -17.63 5.46 17.70
CA ALA A 299 -17.08 5.99 18.95
C ALA A 299 -18.15 6.71 19.79
N GLY A 300 -19.06 7.47 19.17
CA GLY A 300 -20.19 8.09 19.86
C GLY A 300 -21.10 7.07 20.53
N LYS A 301 -21.48 6.00 19.82
CA LYS A 301 -22.32 4.91 20.36
C LYS A 301 -21.63 4.16 21.51
N ILE A 302 -20.33 3.90 21.39
CA ILE A 302 -19.54 3.29 22.47
C ILE A 302 -19.49 4.21 23.70
N ALA A 303 -19.33 5.52 23.51
CA ALA A 303 -19.36 6.48 24.61
C ALA A 303 -20.73 6.50 25.31
N GLU A 304 -21.83 6.43 24.55
CA GLU A 304 -23.19 6.34 25.11
C GLU A 304 -23.43 5.08 25.95
N MET A 305 -22.81 3.95 25.60
CA MET A 305 -22.86 2.72 26.42
C MET A 305 -22.19 2.91 27.79
N ALA A 306 -21.29 3.88 27.92
CA ALA A 306 -20.69 4.30 29.19
C ALA A 306 -21.44 5.47 29.85
N GLY A 307 -22.64 5.83 29.36
CA GLY A 307 -23.43 6.96 29.89
C GLY A 307 -23.01 8.35 29.41
N ILE A 308 -21.96 8.46 28.58
CA ILE A 308 -21.48 9.74 28.04
C ILE A 308 -22.48 10.27 27.00
N GLY A 309 -22.87 11.53 27.13
CA GLY A 309 -23.93 12.17 26.34
C GLY A 309 -25.36 11.85 26.80
N LYS A 310 -25.55 11.00 27.82
CA LYS A 310 -26.87 10.61 28.35
C LYS A 310 -27.03 10.87 29.85
N GLY A 311 -25.94 10.99 30.59
CA GLY A 311 -25.96 11.28 32.03
C GLY A 311 -26.11 12.76 32.36
N LYS A 312 -25.99 13.09 33.66
CA LYS A 312 -25.98 14.47 34.18
C LYS A 312 -24.55 15.03 34.28
N GLY A 313 -24.40 16.33 34.55
CA GLY A 313 -23.11 16.99 34.76
C GLY A 313 -22.12 16.79 33.59
N LEU A 314 -20.89 16.33 33.89
CA LEU A 314 -19.87 16.07 32.87
C LEU A 314 -20.22 14.90 31.93
N LEU A 315 -21.12 14.00 32.33
CA LEU A 315 -21.63 12.93 31.46
C LEU A 315 -22.70 13.42 30.49
N ALA A 316 -23.22 14.65 30.63
CA ALA A 316 -24.13 15.24 29.65
C ALA A 316 -23.40 15.67 28.36
N VAL A 317 -22.07 15.81 28.41
CA VAL A 317 -21.25 16.21 27.26
C VAL A 317 -21.15 15.05 26.28
N LYS A 318 -21.95 15.11 25.20
CA LYS A 318 -21.91 14.10 24.13
C LYS A 318 -20.54 14.10 23.45
N LEU A 319 -20.05 12.91 23.10
CA LEU A 319 -18.96 12.75 22.15
C LEU A 319 -19.51 12.96 20.72
N PRO A 320 -19.20 14.06 20.03
CA PRO A 320 -19.87 14.46 18.78
C PRO A 320 -19.30 13.75 17.55
N VAL A 321 -19.03 12.44 17.63
CA VAL A 321 -18.50 11.64 16.51
C VAL A 321 -19.58 10.74 15.97
N GLU A 322 -19.88 10.91 14.68
CA GLU A 322 -20.99 10.24 14.00
C GLU A 322 -20.53 9.54 12.71
N PRO A 323 -21.17 8.40 12.35
CA PRO A 323 -20.88 7.72 11.11
C PRO A 323 -21.44 8.51 9.93
N ARG A 324 -20.56 8.99 9.05
CA ARG A 324 -20.95 9.71 7.83
C ARG A 324 -20.55 8.93 6.60
N LYS A 325 -21.53 8.59 5.77
CA LYS A 325 -21.34 7.84 4.52
C LYS A 325 -20.50 8.66 3.54
N ARG A 326 -19.45 8.06 3.01
CA ARG A 326 -18.65 8.57 1.89
C ARG A 326 -18.65 7.57 0.77
N MET A 327 -18.77 8.07 -0.45
CA MET A 327 -18.80 7.26 -1.65
C MET A 327 -17.53 7.51 -2.44
N VAL A 328 -16.92 6.42 -2.87
CA VAL A 328 -15.67 6.40 -3.62
C VAL A 328 -15.92 5.65 -4.91
N PHE A 329 -15.45 6.23 -6.01
CA PHE A 329 -15.61 5.70 -7.35
C PHE A 329 -14.24 5.45 -7.96
N MET A 330 -14.00 4.21 -8.36
CA MET A 330 -12.85 3.83 -9.15
C MET A 330 -13.22 3.88 -10.63
N VAL A 331 -12.44 4.63 -11.40
CA VAL A 331 -12.76 4.99 -12.77
C VAL A 331 -11.59 4.72 -13.70
N TYR A 332 -11.90 4.39 -14.94
CA TYR A 332 -10.95 4.25 -16.04
C TYR A 332 -11.11 5.40 -17.02
N ALA A 333 -10.01 6.10 -17.31
CA ALA A 333 -9.98 7.25 -18.20
C ALA A 333 -8.78 7.13 -19.15
N PRO A 334 -8.93 6.47 -20.33
CA PRO A 334 -7.83 6.16 -21.23
C PRO A 334 -7.18 7.40 -21.86
N ASP A 335 -7.93 8.51 -21.94
CA ASP A 335 -7.47 9.74 -22.56
C ASP A 335 -6.67 10.65 -21.60
N VAL A 336 -6.63 10.31 -20.30
CA VAL A 336 -5.91 11.07 -19.27
C VAL A 336 -4.44 10.67 -19.26
N PRO A 337 -3.48 11.60 -19.15
CA PRO A 337 -2.06 11.24 -19.07
C PRO A 337 -1.75 10.35 -17.86
N PRO A 338 -1.10 9.19 -18.04
CA PRO A 338 -0.96 8.18 -16.98
C PRO A 338 0.17 8.40 -15.98
N ILE A 339 1.12 9.32 -16.21
CA ILE A 339 2.32 9.47 -15.35
C ILE A 339 2.41 10.85 -14.67
N ASP A 340 1.63 11.83 -15.11
CA ASP A 340 1.74 13.23 -14.66
C ASP A 340 0.49 13.77 -13.94
N MET A 341 -0.52 12.93 -13.72
CA MET A 341 -1.75 13.36 -13.05
C MET A 341 -1.46 13.61 -11.55
N PRO A 342 -1.66 14.84 -11.03
CA PRO A 342 -1.51 15.10 -9.61
C PRO A 342 -2.68 14.51 -8.82
N ALA A 343 -2.51 14.40 -7.49
CA ALA A 343 -3.63 14.16 -6.58
C ALA A 343 -4.47 15.43 -6.51
N LEU A 344 -5.43 15.56 -7.43
CA LEU A 344 -6.23 16.75 -7.64
C LEU A 344 -7.28 16.89 -6.53
N VAL A 345 -7.32 18.07 -5.91
CA VAL A 345 -8.35 18.49 -4.95
C VAL A 345 -8.92 19.83 -5.43
N ASP A 346 -10.13 19.77 -6.01
CA ASP A 346 -10.84 20.94 -6.51
C ASP A 346 -11.59 21.65 -5.35
N PRO A 347 -11.76 22.99 -5.38
CA PRO A 347 -12.43 23.72 -4.29
C PRO A 347 -13.89 23.32 -4.06
N SER A 348 -14.51 22.66 -5.04
CA SER A 348 -15.84 22.05 -4.87
C SER A 348 -15.84 20.86 -3.89
N GLY A 349 -14.68 20.39 -3.43
CA GLY A 349 -14.52 19.19 -2.60
C GLY A 349 -14.37 17.91 -3.41
N VAL A 350 -14.45 17.97 -4.74
CA VAL A 350 -14.14 16.83 -5.61
C VAL A 350 -12.64 16.56 -5.60
N TYR A 351 -12.28 15.30 -5.38
CA TYR A 351 -10.89 14.86 -5.46
C TYR A 351 -10.73 13.72 -6.47
N CYS A 352 -9.53 13.61 -7.04
CA CYS A 352 -9.15 12.55 -7.96
C CYS A 352 -7.69 12.18 -7.72
N LEU A 353 -7.44 10.90 -7.47
CA LEU A 353 -6.14 10.33 -7.14
C LEU A 353 -5.87 9.22 -8.15
N GLN A 354 -4.62 9.08 -8.55
CA GLN A 354 -4.21 7.89 -9.28
C GLN A 354 -4.15 6.69 -8.33
N GLU A 355 -4.74 5.57 -8.73
CA GLU A 355 -4.72 4.34 -7.91
C GLU A 355 -3.47 3.52 -8.16
N GLU A 356 -3.11 3.38 -9.43
CA GLU A 356 -1.97 2.62 -9.92
C GLU A 356 -1.39 3.35 -11.14
N ALA A 357 -0.13 3.08 -11.46
CA ALA A 357 0.47 3.61 -12.69
C ALA A 357 -0.40 3.23 -13.90
N GLY A 358 -0.87 4.23 -14.66
CA GLY A 358 -1.82 4.01 -15.76
C GLY A 358 -3.04 4.94 -15.73
N ASN A 359 -4.16 4.43 -16.25
CA ASN A 359 -5.37 5.20 -16.51
C ASN A 359 -6.52 4.89 -15.53
N THR A 360 -6.20 4.29 -14.38
CA THR A 360 -7.17 4.00 -13.30
C THR A 360 -7.04 5.06 -12.20
N PHE A 361 -8.15 5.67 -11.82
CA PHE A 361 -8.20 6.71 -10.81
C PHE A 361 -9.25 6.40 -9.75
N ILE A 362 -9.02 6.86 -8.53
CA ILE A 362 -10.01 6.94 -7.47
C ILE A 362 -10.50 8.38 -7.37
N CYS A 363 -11.80 8.58 -7.34
CA CYS A 363 -12.39 9.89 -7.15
C CYS A 363 -13.59 9.85 -6.20
N GLY A 364 -13.89 11.00 -5.65
CA GLY A 364 -15.03 11.20 -4.77
C GLY A 364 -15.24 12.68 -4.51
N LYS A 365 -16.13 12.99 -3.58
CA LYS A 365 -16.37 14.35 -3.15
C LYS A 365 -16.48 14.40 -1.62
N LEU A 366 -15.78 15.33 -1.03
CA LEU A 366 -16.01 15.77 0.34
C LEU A 366 -17.21 16.72 0.31
N PRO A 367 -18.38 16.31 0.84
CA PRO A 367 -19.57 17.14 0.78
C PRO A 367 -19.43 18.33 1.73
N THR A 368 -20.00 19.47 1.33
CA THR A 368 -20.29 20.56 2.27
C THR A 368 -21.28 20.09 3.35
N LYS A 369 -21.40 20.83 4.46
CA LYS A 369 -22.35 20.46 5.53
C LYS A 369 -23.79 20.31 5.03
N GLU A 370 -24.23 21.22 4.18
CA GLU A 370 -25.58 21.18 3.60
C GLU A 370 -25.79 20.01 2.63
N GLU A 371 -24.75 19.60 1.91
CA GLU A 371 -24.79 18.40 1.08
C GLU A 371 -24.80 17.14 1.94
N ASP A 372 -23.96 17.09 2.99
CA ASP A 372 -23.84 15.94 3.90
C ASP A 372 -25.16 15.64 4.61
N GLU A 373 -25.88 16.68 5.05
CA GLU A 373 -27.21 16.55 5.68
C GLU A 373 -28.26 15.88 4.77
N LYS A 374 -28.10 15.93 3.44
CA LYS A 374 -29.00 15.31 2.47
C LYS A 374 -28.63 13.86 2.16
N ILE A 375 -27.43 13.42 2.55
CA ILE A 375 -26.97 12.06 2.30
C ILE A 375 -27.64 11.10 3.30
N ASN A 376 -28.24 10.03 2.79
CA ASN A 376 -28.72 8.96 3.65
C ASN A 376 -27.53 8.18 4.25
N HIS A 377 -27.26 8.39 5.54
CA HIS A 377 -26.18 7.71 6.28
C HIS A 377 -26.60 6.37 6.92
N THR A 378 -27.85 5.93 6.75
CA THR A 378 -28.38 4.71 7.43
C THR A 378 -27.93 3.40 6.79
N ASN A 379 -27.39 3.44 5.57
CA ASN A 379 -26.87 2.29 4.84
C ASN A 379 -25.55 2.64 4.13
N LEU A 380 -24.94 1.66 3.45
CA LEU A 380 -23.74 1.84 2.61
C LEU A 380 -24.05 1.57 1.12
N GLU A 381 -25.29 1.81 0.70
CA GLU A 381 -25.64 1.73 -0.72
C GLU A 381 -24.97 2.90 -1.46
N VAL A 382 -24.34 2.56 -2.58
CA VAL A 382 -23.68 3.53 -3.47
C VAL A 382 -24.76 4.18 -4.33
N ASP A 383 -24.80 5.51 -4.28
CA ASP A 383 -25.59 6.33 -5.19
C ASP A 383 -24.74 6.68 -6.41
N TYR A 384 -25.05 6.08 -7.56
CA TYR A 384 -24.33 6.32 -8.81
C TYR A 384 -24.72 7.66 -9.44
N ASP A 385 -25.92 8.17 -9.20
CA ASP A 385 -26.34 9.48 -9.71
C ASP A 385 -25.51 10.59 -9.06
N PHE A 386 -25.12 10.42 -7.80
CA PHE A 386 -24.16 11.30 -7.13
C PHE A 386 -22.85 11.46 -7.92
N PHE A 387 -22.32 10.39 -8.53
CA PHE A 387 -21.14 10.50 -9.38
C PHE A 387 -21.40 11.37 -10.60
N TYR A 388 -22.47 11.10 -11.34
CA TYR A 388 -22.78 11.81 -12.59
C TYR A 388 -23.19 13.26 -12.37
N GLU A 389 -23.82 13.58 -11.24
CA GLU A 389 -24.29 14.93 -10.92
C GLU A 389 -23.25 15.79 -10.20
N ARG A 390 -22.43 15.20 -9.32
CA ARG A 390 -21.60 15.95 -8.36
C ARG A 390 -20.09 15.76 -8.54
N VAL A 391 -19.66 14.64 -9.11
CA VAL A 391 -18.22 14.31 -9.26
C VAL A 391 -17.77 14.53 -10.69
N TRP A 392 -18.38 13.81 -11.64
CA TRP A 392 -17.95 13.78 -13.04
C TRP A 392 -17.95 15.15 -13.74
N PRO A 393 -18.97 16.02 -13.58
CA PRO A 393 -18.98 17.32 -14.26
C PRO A 393 -17.80 18.20 -13.85
N ILE A 394 -17.37 18.12 -12.59
CA ILE A 394 -16.21 18.86 -12.09
C ILE A 394 -14.92 18.28 -12.66
N LEU A 395 -14.77 16.94 -12.65
CA LEU A 395 -13.61 16.28 -13.24
C LEU A 395 -13.49 16.58 -14.74
N ALA A 396 -14.58 16.48 -15.50
CA ALA A 396 -14.57 16.74 -16.93
C ALA A 396 -14.35 18.23 -17.28
N LYS A 397 -14.77 19.15 -16.40
CA LYS A 397 -14.43 20.58 -16.51
C LYS A 397 -12.94 20.79 -16.27
N ARG A 398 -12.40 20.21 -15.20
CA ARG A 398 -11.02 20.42 -14.74
C ARG A 398 -10.01 19.69 -15.63
N VAL A 399 -10.30 18.48 -16.08
CA VAL A 399 -9.47 17.70 -17.01
C VAL A 399 -10.36 17.18 -18.13
N PRO A 400 -10.39 17.85 -19.30
CA PRO A 400 -11.29 17.50 -20.41
C PRO A 400 -11.20 16.06 -20.90
N ALA A 401 -10.07 15.38 -20.67
CA ALA A 401 -9.87 13.97 -20.97
C ALA A 401 -10.79 13.02 -20.14
N PHE A 402 -11.36 13.46 -19.02
CA PHE A 402 -12.36 12.69 -18.27
C PHE A 402 -13.74 12.62 -18.95
N LYS A 403 -13.94 13.23 -20.12
CA LYS A 403 -15.23 13.13 -20.85
C LYS A 403 -15.62 11.69 -21.22
N ASN A 404 -14.64 10.81 -21.45
CA ASN A 404 -14.87 9.40 -21.80
C ASN A 404 -14.65 8.44 -20.61
N ILE A 405 -14.72 8.96 -19.39
CA ILE A 405 -14.50 8.19 -18.16
C ILE A 405 -15.54 7.07 -17.99
N LYS A 406 -15.12 5.93 -17.46
CA LYS A 406 -16.00 4.80 -17.12
C LYS A 406 -15.79 4.35 -15.69
N ILE A 407 -16.86 4.15 -14.95
CA ILE A 407 -16.78 3.54 -13.62
C ILE A 407 -16.38 2.07 -13.79
N LYS A 408 -15.28 1.67 -13.14
CA LYS A 408 -14.86 0.26 -13.01
C LYS A 408 -15.46 -0.36 -11.75
N ASN A 409 -15.46 0.37 -10.64
CA ASN A 409 -15.95 -0.08 -9.35
C ASN A 409 -16.38 1.12 -8.50
N ALA A 410 -17.20 0.88 -7.47
CA ALA A 410 -17.58 1.90 -6.49
C ALA A 410 -17.94 1.25 -5.15
N TRP A 411 -17.68 1.95 -4.06
CA TRP A 411 -18.08 1.52 -2.73
C TRP A 411 -18.44 2.71 -1.85
N ALA A 412 -19.16 2.43 -0.77
CA ALA A 412 -19.40 3.39 0.28
C ALA A 412 -18.82 2.88 1.60
N GLY A 413 -18.27 3.80 2.39
CA GLY A 413 -17.75 3.54 3.72
C GLY A 413 -18.21 4.60 4.71
N TYR A 414 -18.06 4.32 6.00
CA TYR A 414 -18.28 5.32 7.04
C TYR A 414 -16.98 5.98 7.45
N GLU A 415 -16.98 7.30 7.47
CA GLU A 415 -15.99 8.12 8.19
C GLU A 415 -16.52 8.49 9.57
N ASP A 416 -15.60 8.64 10.53
CA ASP A 416 -15.88 9.07 11.89
C ASP A 416 -15.81 10.60 11.99
N VAL A 417 -16.87 11.26 11.56
CA VAL A 417 -16.87 12.73 11.48
C VAL A 417 -17.19 13.32 12.84
N ASN A 418 -16.29 14.15 13.35
CA ASN A 418 -16.60 15.04 14.46
C ASN A 418 -17.50 16.19 13.97
N THR A 419 -18.79 16.16 14.32
CA THR A 419 -19.78 17.15 13.87
C THR A 419 -19.61 18.54 14.48
N PHE A 420 -18.78 18.68 15.52
CA PHE A 420 -18.51 19.96 16.17
C PHE A 420 -17.58 20.86 15.33
N ASP A 421 -16.42 20.33 14.94
CA ASP A 421 -15.35 21.08 14.27
C ASP A 421 -14.52 20.27 13.26
N ASN A 422 -14.91 19.03 12.94
CA ASN A 422 -14.17 18.08 12.11
C ASN A 422 -12.79 17.65 12.67
N SER A 423 -12.31 18.22 13.77
CA SER A 423 -10.99 17.90 14.34
C SER A 423 -11.08 16.66 15.25
N PRO A 424 -10.05 15.80 15.32
CA PRO A 424 -10.10 14.62 16.17
C PRO A 424 -10.20 14.99 17.65
N ILE A 425 -10.72 14.06 18.45
CA ILE A 425 -10.77 14.15 19.90
C ILE A 425 -9.78 13.12 20.45
N ILE A 426 -8.74 13.63 21.11
CA ILE A 426 -7.62 12.85 21.61
C ILE A 426 -7.37 13.25 23.07
N GLY A 427 -7.48 12.29 23.99
CA GLY A 427 -7.13 12.51 25.39
C GLY A 427 -8.02 11.77 26.37
N GLU A 428 -7.97 12.22 27.61
CA GLU A 428 -8.72 11.65 28.74
C GLU A 428 -10.18 12.08 28.69
N HIS A 429 -11.08 11.20 29.14
CA HIS A 429 -12.42 11.63 29.50
C HIS A 429 -12.40 12.46 30.80
N LEU A 430 -13.30 13.44 30.91
CA LEU A 430 -13.27 14.43 32.00
C LEU A 430 -13.62 13.87 33.37
N LEU A 431 -14.42 12.80 33.40
CA LEU A 431 -14.91 12.17 34.63
C LEU A 431 -14.27 10.80 34.85
N TYR A 432 -14.46 9.87 33.91
CA TYR A 432 -13.80 8.58 33.90
C TYR A 432 -12.27 8.70 33.74
N THR A 433 -11.56 8.65 34.87
CA THR A 433 -10.09 8.73 34.95
C THR A 433 -9.35 7.65 34.16
N ASN A 434 -10.02 6.56 33.81
CA ASN A 434 -9.43 5.46 33.05
C ASN A 434 -10.06 5.21 31.68
N MET A 435 -10.88 6.15 31.18
CA MET A 435 -11.39 6.14 29.82
C MET A 435 -10.75 7.27 29.02
N HIS A 436 -10.30 6.92 27.82
CA HIS A 436 -9.64 7.84 26.91
C HIS A 436 -10.33 7.77 25.56
N ILE A 437 -10.24 8.86 24.79
CA ILE A 437 -10.89 9.03 23.50
C ILE A 437 -9.79 9.25 22.46
N MET A 438 -9.86 8.54 21.33
CA MET A 438 -8.99 8.73 20.18
C MET A 438 -9.78 8.41 18.90
N CYS A 439 -10.60 9.37 18.48
CA CYS A 439 -11.52 9.22 17.34
C CYS A 439 -11.83 10.58 16.72
N GLY A 440 -12.66 10.59 15.67
CA GLY A 440 -13.08 11.82 14.99
C GLY A 440 -12.11 12.28 13.92
N PHE A 441 -11.33 11.37 13.32
CA PHE A 441 -10.29 11.74 12.35
C PHE A 441 -10.85 12.03 10.95
N GLY A 442 -12.04 11.52 10.64
CA GLY A 442 -12.68 11.71 9.33
C GLY A 442 -11.77 11.24 8.19
N ASN A 443 -11.72 12.04 7.12
CA ASN A 443 -10.88 11.76 5.94
C ASN A 443 -9.36 11.84 6.19
N ARG A 444 -8.90 12.21 7.39
CA ARG A 444 -7.48 12.32 7.75
C ARG A 444 -6.96 11.16 8.59
N GLY A 445 -7.78 10.12 8.79
CA GLY A 445 -7.45 8.96 9.63
C GLY A 445 -6.09 8.35 9.30
N VAL A 446 -5.88 7.97 8.04
CA VAL A 446 -4.62 7.34 7.59
C VAL A 446 -3.42 8.26 7.80
N GLN A 447 -3.57 9.56 7.50
CA GLN A 447 -2.49 10.54 7.62
C GLN A 447 -2.08 10.80 9.08
N HIS A 448 -3.04 10.81 10.00
CA HIS A 448 -2.80 11.22 11.39
C HIS A 448 -2.64 10.05 12.37
N ALA A 449 -3.13 8.85 12.05
CA ALA A 449 -3.25 7.75 13.01
C ALA A 449 -1.92 7.33 13.67
N LEU A 450 -0.83 7.23 12.90
CA LEU A 450 0.47 6.83 13.44
C LEU A 450 1.05 7.88 14.39
N ALA A 451 0.99 9.14 14.00
CA ALA A 451 1.40 10.27 14.83
C ALA A 451 0.54 10.36 16.11
N ALA A 452 -0.78 10.18 15.97
CA ALA A 452 -1.72 10.18 17.08
C ALA A 452 -1.44 9.03 18.05
N GLY A 453 -1.23 7.81 17.55
CA GLY A 453 -0.90 6.64 18.37
C GLY A 453 0.40 6.83 19.15
N ARG A 454 1.44 7.38 18.49
CA ARG A 454 2.72 7.71 19.15
C ARG A 454 2.57 8.80 20.20
N GLY A 455 1.98 9.94 19.85
CA GLY A 455 1.83 11.05 20.79
C GLY A 455 0.98 10.65 21.99
N PHE A 456 -0.07 9.87 21.76
CA PHE A 456 -0.92 9.35 22.82
C PHE A 456 -0.21 8.32 23.70
N SER A 457 0.64 7.44 23.14
CA SER A 457 1.45 6.52 23.95
C SER A 457 2.46 7.25 24.83
N GLU A 458 3.15 8.26 24.30
CA GLU A 458 4.04 9.16 25.06
C GLU A 458 3.27 9.81 26.23
N ARG A 459 2.06 10.32 25.98
CA ARG A 459 1.21 10.90 27.02
C ARG A 459 0.85 9.92 28.13
N ILE A 460 0.64 8.64 27.80
CA ILE A 460 0.32 7.59 28.78
C ILE A 460 1.55 7.18 29.58
N PHE A 461 2.65 6.85 28.91
CA PHE A 461 3.84 6.28 29.55
C PHE A 461 4.71 7.34 30.24
N ASP A 462 4.90 8.49 29.59
CA ASP A 462 5.80 9.55 30.06
C ASP A 462 5.04 10.69 30.78
N GLY A 463 3.70 10.68 30.72
CA GLY A 463 2.86 11.72 31.32
C GLY A 463 2.80 13.03 30.53
N ALA A 464 3.48 13.12 29.37
CA ALA A 464 3.52 14.30 28.52
C ALA A 464 3.63 13.94 27.04
N TYR A 465 3.12 14.82 26.18
CA TYR A 465 3.40 14.75 24.74
C TYR A 465 4.84 15.22 24.50
N THR A 466 5.71 14.36 23.97
CA THR A 466 7.13 14.68 23.77
C THR A 466 7.44 14.98 22.30
N SER A 467 6.85 14.22 21.37
CA SER A 467 7.04 14.42 19.93
C SER A 467 6.11 15.48 19.34
N ILE A 468 4.79 15.33 19.53
CA ILE A 468 3.77 16.20 18.94
C ILE A 468 2.78 16.60 20.04
N ASN A 469 2.65 17.90 20.30
CA ASN A 469 1.73 18.41 21.31
C ASN A 469 0.27 18.34 20.83
N MET A 470 -0.48 17.36 21.33
CA MET A 470 -1.87 17.12 20.96
C MET A 470 -2.90 17.69 21.96
N ARG A 471 -2.49 18.52 22.93
CA ARG A 471 -3.40 19.06 23.97
C ARG A 471 -4.59 19.84 23.43
N LYS A 472 -4.46 20.44 22.24
CA LYS A 472 -5.57 21.17 21.59
C LYS A 472 -6.72 20.22 21.21
N PHE A 473 -6.44 18.95 20.92
CA PHE A 473 -7.43 17.95 20.55
C PHE A 473 -8.17 17.34 21.74
N ASP A 474 -7.94 17.82 22.95
CA ASP A 474 -8.61 17.35 24.15
C ASP A 474 -10.10 17.75 24.18
N MET A 475 -10.94 16.89 24.77
CA MET A 475 -12.39 17.11 24.81
C MET A 475 -12.83 18.30 25.69
N ARG A 476 -11.95 18.84 26.55
CA ARG A 476 -12.22 20.09 27.30
C ARG A 476 -12.60 21.26 26.39
N ARG A 477 -12.16 21.27 25.12
CA ARG A 477 -12.56 22.31 24.15
C ARG A 477 -14.06 22.28 23.85
N LEU A 478 -14.69 21.10 23.90
CA LEU A 478 -16.13 20.94 23.66
C LEU A 478 -16.93 21.65 24.75
N LEU A 479 -16.51 21.52 26.02
CA LEU A 479 -17.11 22.24 27.15
C LEU A 479 -17.01 23.75 27.00
N LYS A 480 -15.87 24.22 26.48
CA LYS A 480 -15.61 25.64 26.28
C LYS A 480 -16.20 26.20 24.99
N MET A 481 -16.79 25.35 24.16
CA MET A 481 -17.24 25.70 22.81
C MET A 481 -16.11 26.28 21.92
N GLU A 482 -14.87 25.83 22.16
CA GLU A 482 -13.68 26.25 21.41
C GLU A 482 -13.45 25.30 20.23
N LYS A 483 -13.75 25.76 19.01
CA LYS A 483 -13.55 24.98 17.78
C LYS A 483 -12.10 25.03 17.32
N LEU A 484 -11.60 23.89 16.84
CA LEU A 484 -10.39 23.84 16.01
C LEU A 484 -10.80 23.82 14.55
N GLN A 485 -10.61 24.95 13.87
CA GLN A 485 -10.88 25.06 12.43
C GLN A 485 -9.57 25.04 11.66
N GLU A 486 -9.48 24.12 10.70
CA GLU A 486 -8.48 24.23 9.64
C GLU A 486 -8.90 25.35 8.71
N THR A 487 -8.00 26.32 8.51
CA THR A 487 -8.28 27.49 7.68
C THR A 487 -8.26 27.19 6.19
N TYR A 488 -7.97 25.95 5.76
CA TYR A 488 -8.02 25.48 4.38
C TYR A 488 -8.14 23.96 4.35
N GLY A 489 -9.18 23.45 3.68
CA GLY A 489 -9.57 22.04 3.68
C GLY A 489 -11.03 21.84 3.32
#